data_AF-A0A431UTA3-F1
#
_entry.id   AF-A0A431UTA3-F1
#
_cell.length_a   1.000
_cell.length_b   1.000
_cell.length_c   1.000
_cell.angle_alpha   90.00
_cell.angle_beta   90.00
_cell.angle_gamma   90.00
#
_symmetry.space_group_name_H-M   'P 1'
#
loop_
_entity.id
_entity.type
_entity.pdbx_description
1 polymer ?
#
loop_
_entity_poly.entity_id
_entity_poly.type
_entity_poly.pdbx_seq_one_letter_code
_entity_poly.pdbx_strand_id
1 'polypeptide(L)' 'MFKNYNMNQIILPLDLEVKLQNNDIAFHVHHLVESIPNEAFETFLRNEGCPAYHPRMMLKIILCAYT' A
#
# COMPACT_ATOMS: atom_id res chain seq x y z
N MET A 1 5.79 -0.95 15.99
CA MET A 1 4.39 -0.86 15.51
C MET A 1 4.38 -0.16 14.17
N PHE A 2 3.64 -0.67 13.17
CA PHE A 2 3.55 -0.05 11.85
C PHE A 2 2.92 1.34 11.93
N LYS A 3 3.44 2.28 11.16
CA LYS A 3 2.71 3.52 10.88
C LYS A 3 1.57 3.17 9.93
N ASN A 4 0.35 3.55 10.31
CA ASN A 4 -0.81 3.39 9.44
C ASN A 4 -0.69 4.43 8.32
N TYR A 5 -0.20 3.99 7.16
CA TYR A 5 -0.07 4.79 5.95
C TYR A 5 -1.26 4.49 5.04
N ASN A 6 -2.09 5.50 4.80
CA ASN A 6 -3.13 5.50 3.79
C ASN A 6 -2.79 6.53 2.69
N MET A 7 -3.46 6.42 1.54
CA MET A 7 -3.23 7.31 0.39
C MET A 7 -3.51 8.79 0.74
N ASN A 8 -4.49 9.01 1.61
CA ASN A 8 -5.00 10.34 1.98
C ASN A 8 -4.12 11.09 3.01
N GLN A 9 -3.07 10.47 3.55
CA GLN A 9 -2.27 11.00 4.67
C GLN A 9 -1.02 11.76 4.22
N ILE A 10 -0.71 11.76 2.93
CA ILE A 10 0.51 12.38 2.42
C ILE A 10 0.19 13.83 2.02
N ILE A 11 0.63 14.80 2.83
CA ILE A 11 0.65 16.23 2.44
C ILE A 11 1.89 16.47 1.59
N LEU A 12 1.95 15.83 0.41
CA LEU A 12 2.92 16.24 -0.59
C LEU A 12 2.46 17.61 -1.11
N PRO A 13 3.38 18.58 -1.31
CA PRO A 13 3.03 19.86 -1.93
C PRO A 13 2.51 19.72 -3.38
N LEU A 14 2.60 18.51 -3.93
CA LEU A 14 2.06 18.11 -5.22
C LEU A 14 1.17 16.88 -5.03
N ASP A 15 -0.08 16.99 -5.42
CA ASP A 15 -1.00 15.86 -5.47
C ASP A 15 -0.62 14.93 -6.64
N LEU A 16 -0.06 13.77 -6.30
CA LEU A 16 0.34 12.77 -7.29
C LEU A 16 -0.87 12.01 -7.84
N GLU A 17 -2.00 11.95 -7.12
CA GLU A 17 -3.23 11.32 -7.61
C GLU A 17 -3.79 12.10 -8.80
N VAL A 18 -3.75 13.44 -8.73
CA VAL A 18 -4.20 14.33 -9.82
C VAL A 18 -3.40 14.13 -11.13
N LYS A 19 -2.18 13.60 -11.04
CA LYS A 19 -1.36 13.29 -12.23
C LYS A 19 -1.65 11.92 -12.83
N LEU A 20 -2.22 10.98 -12.07
CA LEU A 20 -2.52 9.64 -12.55
C LEU A 20 -3.87 9.64 -13.25
N GLN A 21 -3.95 8.94 -14.38
CA GLN A 21 -5.23 8.77 -15.05
C GLN A 21 -6.14 7.87 -14.20
N ASN A 22 -7.45 8.11 -14.18
CA ASN A 22 -8.39 7.27 -13.41
C ASN A 22 -8.33 5.77 -13.77
N ASN A 23 -7.82 5.43 -14.95
CA ASN A 23 -7.64 4.05 -15.42
C ASN A 23 -6.22 3.51 -15.18
N ASP A 24 -5.41 4.17 -14.35
CA ASP A 24 -4.04 3.75 -14.08
C ASP A 24 -4.00 2.41 -13.32
N ILE A 25 -2.97 1.61 -13.61
CA ILE A 25 -2.75 0.28 -13.01
C ILE A 25 -2.56 0.40 -11.50
N ALA A 26 -1.99 1.50 -11.00
CA ALA A 26 -1.79 1.72 -9.57
C ALA A 26 -3.11 1.71 -8.78
N PHE A 27 -4.19 2.25 -9.32
CA PHE A 27 -5.51 2.21 -8.69
C PHE A 27 -6.08 0.78 -8.67
N HIS A 28 -5.90 0.04 -9.76
CA HIS A 28 -6.33 -1.36 -9.84
C HIS A 28 -5.57 -2.23 -8.84
N VAL A 29 -4.24 -2.06 -8.75
CA VAL A 29 -3.39 -2.73 -7.76
C VAL A 29 -3.81 -2.34 -6.34
N HIS A 30 -4.08 -1.06 -6.09
CA HIS A 30 -4.55 -0.60 -4.79
C HIS A 30 -5.84 -1.32 -4.38
N HIS A 31 -6.87 -1.29 -5.23
CA HIS A 31 -8.16 -1.91 -4.94
C HIS A 31 -8.05 -3.43 -4.78
N LEU A 32 -7.25 -4.08 -5.63
CA LEU A 32 -6.96 -5.50 -5.51
C LEU A 32 -6.36 -5.83 -4.14
N VAL A 33 -5.31 -5.11 -3.73
CA VAL A 33 -4.61 -5.38 -2.47
C VAL A 33 -5.45 -5.02 -1.24
N GLU A 34 -6.29 -3.98 -1.30
CA GLU A 34 -7.22 -3.65 -0.21
C GLU A 34 -8.36 -4.65 -0.07
N SER A 35 -8.75 -5.34 -1.15
CA SER A 35 -9.78 -6.40 -1.10
C SER A 35 -9.32 -7.67 -0.37
N ILE A 36 -8.02 -7.84 -0.14
CA ILE A 36 -7.46 -9.05 0.49
C ILE A 36 -7.72 -9.01 2.01
N PRO A 37 -8.28 -10.11 2.58
CA PRO A 37 -8.52 -10.23 4.02
C PRO A 37 -7.25 -10.03 4.86
N ASN A 38 -7.39 -9.45 6.04
CA ASN A 38 -6.25 -9.16 6.95
C ASN A 38 -5.54 -10.45 7.37
N GLU A 39 -6.29 -11.54 7.50
CA GLU A 39 -5.86 -12.88 7.89
C GLU A 39 -4.75 -13.41 6.96
N ALA A 40 -4.82 -13.07 5.67
CA ALA A 40 -3.80 -13.45 4.69
C ALA A 40 -2.44 -12.76 4.94
N PHE A 41 -2.43 -11.65 5.69
CA PHE A 41 -1.21 -10.90 6.01
C PHE A 41 -0.64 -11.23 7.39
N GLU A 42 -1.36 -11.96 8.25
CA GLU A 42 -0.96 -12.20 9.64
C GLU A 42 0.40 -12.87 9.76
N THR A 43 0.71 -13.82 8.88
CA THR A 43 2.00 -14.53 8.86
C THR A 43 3.19 -13.58 8.60
N PHE A 44 2.95 -12.42 7.98
CA PHE A 44 3.99 -11.42 7.69
C PHE A 44 4.08 -10.34 8.77
N LEU A 45 3.15 -10.30 9.72
CA LEU A 45 3.20 -9.37 10.84
C LEU A 45 4.24 -9.85 11.86
N ARG A 46 5.16 -8.95 12.20
CA ARG A 46 6.13 -9.18 13.28
C ARG A 46 5.74 -8.35 14.49
N ASN A 47 5.55 -9.03 15.61
CA ASN A 47 5.23 -8.39 16.90
C ASN A 47 6.48 -7.84 17.60
N GLU A 48 7.66 -8.32 17.21
CA GLU A 48 8.95 -7.92 17.75
C GLU A 48 9.75 -7.05 16.76
N GLY A 49 10.50 -6.10 17.31
CA GLY A 49 11.29 -5.14 16.53
C GLY A 49 10.51 -3.94 15.99
N CYS A 50 11.15 -3.18 15.09
CA CYS A 50 10.57 -2.02 14.42
C CYS A 50 10.42 -2.31 12.92
N PRO A 51 9.33 -2.99 12.51
CA PRO A 51 9.15 -3.31 11.11
C PRO A 51 8.86 -2.02 10.31
N ALA A 52 9.61 -1.81 9.22
CA ALA A 52 9.62 -0.54 8.50
C ALA A 52 8.31 -0.26 7.72
N TYR A 53 7.66 -1.30 7.18
CA TYR A 53 6.50 -1.16 6.29
C TYR A 53 5.44 -2.22 6.54
N HIS A 54 4.16 -1.85 6.43
CA HIS A 54 3.06 -2.81 6.52
C HIS A 54 3.09 -3.80 5.33
N PRO A 55 2.85 -5.11 5.52
CA PRO A 55 2.88 -6.10 4.44
C PRO A 55 2.00 -5.72 3.24
N ARG A 56 0.83 -5.15 3.51
CA ARG A 56 -0.08 -4.59 2.50
C ARG A 56 0.57 -3.50 1.64
N MET A 57 1.31 -2.58 2.25
CA MET A 57 2.01 -1.51 1.51
C MET A 57 3.13 -2.11 0.66
N MET A 58 3.90 -3.04 1.22
CA MET A 58 4.99 -3.70 0.50
C MET A 58 4.48 -4.45 -0.74
N LEU A 59 3.33 -5.12 -0.62
CA LEU A 59 2.72 -5.84 -1.74
C LEU A 59 2.30 -4.89 -2.88
N LYS A 60 1.72 -3.72 -2.56
CA LYS A 60 1.39 -2.71 -3.58
C LYS A 60 2.62 -2.26 -4.35
N ILE A 61 3.73 -2.01 -3.66
CA ILE A 61 5.00 -1.59 -4.28
C ILE A 61 5.53 -2.68 -5.21
N ILE A 62 5.55 -3.93 -4.76
CA ILE A 62 6.03 -5.06 -5.56
C ILE A 62 5.15 -5.23 -6.80
N LEU A 63 3.83 -5.27 -6.65
CA LEU A 63 2.92 -5.45 -7.78
C LEU A 63 3.08 -4.33 -8.80
N CYS A 64 3.05 -3.06 -8.37
CA CYS A 64 3.25 -1.92 -9.27
C CYS A 64 4.62 -1.91 -9.98
N ALA A 65 5.65 -2.55 -9.42
CA ALA A 65 6.99 -2.63 -10.03
C ALA A 65 7.10 -3.72 -11.12
N TYR A 66 6.22 -4.72 -11.08
CA TYR A 66 6.26 -5.89 -11.97
C TYR A 66 5.04 -6.00 -12.92
N THR A 67 4.12 -5.04 -12.86
CA THR A 67 3.05 -4.81 -13.85
C THR A 67 3.35 -3.59 -14.69
#